data_AF-A0AAJ3DBK9-F1
#
_entry.id   AF-A0AAJ3DBK9-F1
#
_cell.length_a   1.000
_cell.length_b   1.000
_cell.length_c   1.000
_cell.angle_alpha   90.00
_cell.angle_beta   90.00
_cell.angle_gamma   90.00
#
_symmetry.space_group_name_H-M   'P 1'
#
loop_
_entity.id
_entity.type
_entity.pdbx_description
1 polymer ?
#
loop_
_entity_poly.entity_id
_entity_poly.type
_entity_poly.pdbx_seq_one_letter_code
_entity_poly.pdbx_strand_id
1 'polypeptide(L)' 'MKNQIDKVTWAVLPVAIVLFVLSMVYQGWFNVAFNVLMSVMFIYAAKKSGQSWNLFVGIVFGLLALLGTWQGLR' A
#
# COMPACT_ATOMS: atom_id res chain seq x y z
N MET A 1 7.86 18.47 -10.80
CA MET A 1 7.26 17.13 -10.57
C MET A 1 7.82 16.40 -9.33
N LYS A 2 9.11 16.55 -8.95
CA LYS A 2 9.67 15.90 -7.73
C LYS A 2 8.90 16.20 -6.43
N ASN A 3 8.44 17.44 -6.22
CA ASN A 3 7.73 17.84 -5.00
C ASN A 3 6.33 17.25 -4.82
N GLN A 4 5.63 16.86 -5.89
CA GLN A 4 4.29 16.28 -5.75
C GLN A 4 4.35 14.79 -5.41
N ILE A 5 5.28 14.06 -6.02
CA ILE A 5 5.50 12.62 -5.75
C ILE A 5 5.96 12.42 -4.29
N ASP A 6 6.79 13.32 -3.77
CA ASP A 6 7.22 13.26 -2.37
C ASP A 6 6.09 13.49 -1.37
N LYS A 7 5.19 14.44 -1.66
CA LYS A 7 4.03 14.72 -0.80
C LYS A 7 3.04 13.56 -0.78
N VAL A 8 2.76 12.98 -1.95
CA VAL A 8 1.87 11.82 -2.05
C VAL A 8 2.47 10.62 -1.33
N THR A 9 3.77 10.35 -1.51
CA THR A 9 4.44 9.23 -0.83
C THR A 9 4.41 9.37 0.69
N TRP A 10 4.63 10.58 1.22
CA TRP A 10 4.59 10.85 2.66
C TRP A 10 3.19 10.77 3.28
N ALA A 11 2.14 11.00 2.49
CA ALA A 11 0.76 10.83 2.94
C ALA A 11 0.32 9.35 2.88
N VAL A 12 0.74 8.60 1.85
CA VAL A 12 0.34 7.20 1.63
C VAL A 12 1.02 6.25 2.63
N LEU A 13 2.27 6.50 3.00
CA LEU A 13 3.03 5.65 3.94
C LEU A 13 2.31 5.44 5.29
N PRO A 14 1.94 6.50 6.05
CA PRO A 14 1.32 6.33 7.36
C PRO A 14 -0.08 5.72 7.26
N VAL A 15 -0.86 6.07 6.23
CA VAL A 15 -2.19 5.48 6.00
C VAL A 15 -2.08 3.97 5.81
N ALA A 16 -1.11 3.52 5.03
CA ALA A 16 -0.89 2.11 4.78
C ALA A 16 -0.34 1.37 6.02
N ILE A 17 0.50 2.00 6.85
CA ILE A 17 0.92 1.40 8.13
C ILE A 17 -0.27 1.19 9.06
N VAL A 18 -1.17 2.19 9.17
CA VAL A 18 -2.38 2.07 9.99
C VAL A 18 -3.28 0.95 9.49
N LEU A 19 -3.50 0.88 8.17
CA LEU A 19 -4.27 -0.19 7.55
C LEU A 19 -3.66 -1.56 7.83
N PHE A 20 -2.34 -1.71 7.68
CA PHE A 20 -1.61 -2.95 7.98
C PHE A 20 -1.89 -3.44 9.41
N VAL A 21 -1.71 -2.57 10.40
CA VAL A 21 -1.91 -2.89 11.82
C VAL A 21 -3.37 -3.29 12.09
N LEU A 22 -4.34 -2.54 11.57
CA LEU A 22 -5.76 -2.87 11.72
C LEU A 22 -6.10 -4.25 11.12
N SER A 23 -5.53 -4.58 9.98
CA SER A 23 -5.73 -5.87 9.32
C SER A 23 -4.96 -7.05 9.95
N MET A 24 -3.95 -6.82 10.79
CA MET A 24 -3.36 -7.88 11.63
C MET A 24 -4.21 -8.18 12.86
N VAL A 25 -4.88 -7.16 13.43
CA VAL A 25 -5.74 -7.31 14.61
C VAL A 25 -7.00 -8.11 14.27
N TYR A 26 -7.57 -7.94 13.07
CA TYR A 26 -8.63 -8.79 12.55
C TYR A 26 -8.02 -9.99 11.81
N GLN A 27 -7.93 -11.17 12.45
CA GLN A 27 -7.36 -12.41 11.88
C GLN A 27 -7.88 -12.81 10.48
N GLY A 28 -9.04 -12.31 10.04
CA GLY A 28 -9.56 -12.51 8.68
C GLY A 28 -8.96 -11.62 7.59
N TRP A 29 -8.12 -10.64 7.95
CA TRP A 29 -7.66 -9.57 7.06
C TRP A 29 -6.15 -9.64 6.77
N PHE A 30 -5.46 -10.73 7.15
CA PHE A 30 -4.03 -10.90 6.88
C PHE A 30 -3.66 -10.67 5.41
N ASN A 31 -4.52 -11.10 4.48
CA ASN A 31 -4.31 -10.90 3.05
C ASN A 31 -4.40 -9.40 2.67
N VAL A 32 -5.28 -8.63 3.31
CA VAL A 32 -5.36 -7.18 3.17
C VAL A 32 -4.09 -6.53 3.73
N ALA A 33 -3.67 -6.92 4.94
CA ALA A 33 -2.45 -6.44 5.56
C ALA A 33 -1.24 -6.64 4.63
N PHE A 34 -1.03 -7.86 4.17
CA PHE A 34 0.05 -8.21 3.28
C PHE A 34 0.06 -7.35 2.01
N ASN A 35 -1.10 -7.18 1.37
CA ASN A 35 -1.22 -6.35 0.16
C ASN A 35 -0.92 -4.86 0.44
N VAL A 36 -1.34 -4.34 1.59
CA VAL A 36 -1.00 -2.97 2.01
C VAL A 36 0.51 -2.81 2.23
N LEU A 37 1.16 -3.75 2.91
CA LEU A 37 2.60 -3.74 3.14
C LEU A 37 3.38 -3.77 1.82
N MET A 38 2.99 -4.66 0.90
CA MET A 38 3.60 -4.77 -0.41
C MET A 38 3.42 -3.49 -1.23
N SER A 39 2.24 -2.86 -1.18
CA SER A 39 1.99 -1.55 -1.80
C SER A 39 3.00 -0.50 -1.32
N VAL A 40 3.19 -0.39 -0.01
CA VAL A 40 4.13 0.56 0.61
C VAL A 40 5.57 0.30 0.21
N MET A 41 6.02 -0.96 0.30
CA MET A 41 7.39 -1.33 -0.05
C MET A 41 7.70 -0.97 -1.50
N PHE A 42 6.79 -1.24 -2.43
CA PHE A 42 6.98 -0.95 -3.84
C PHE A 42 6.90 0.56 -4.15
N ILE A 43 6.01 1.32 -3.51
CA ILE A 43 5.97 2.78 -3.64
C ILE A 43 7.26 3.41 -3.08
N TYR A 44 7.74 2.94 -1.93
CA TYR A 44 9.00 3.39 -1.35
C TYR A 44 10.20 3.02 -2.23
N ALA A 45 10.23 1.80 -2.76
CA ALA A 45 11.25 1.35 -3.71
C ALA A 45 11.23 2.18 -4.99
N ALA A 46 10.05 2.55 -5.51
CA ALA A 46 9.90 3.45 -6.65
C ALA A 46 10.50 4.82 -6.38
N LYS A 47 10.23 5.38 -5.19
CA LYS A 47 10.81 6.66 -4.76
C LYS A 47 12.34 6.60 -4.65
N LYS A 48 12.90 5.49 -4.13
CA LYS A 48 14.36 5.33 -3.97
C LYS A 48 15.08 5.04 -5.30
N SER A 49 14.47 4.25 -6.17
CA SER A 49 15.09 3.78 -7.43
C SER A 49 14.78 4.65 -8.64
N GLY A 50 13.74 5.50 -8.57
CA GLY A 50 13.22 6.26 -9.71
C GLY A 50 12.56 5.38 -10.78
N GLN A 51 12.41 4.07 -10.54
CA GLN A 51 11.82 3.15 -11.49
C GLN A 51 10.29 3.19 -11.40
N SER A 52 9.65 3.61 -12.49
CA SER A 52 8.20 3.69 -12.64
C SER A 52 7.51 2.33 -12.53
N TRP A 53 8.21 1.23 -12.85
CA TRP A 53 7.72 -0.14 -12.67
C TRP A 53 7.33 -0.44 -11.22
N ASN A 54 8.14 -0.01 -10.26
CA ASN A 54 7.87 -0.22 -8.84
C ASN A 54 6.63 0.56 -8.39
N LEU A 55 6.35 1.72 -9.00
CA LEU A 55 5.15 2.50 -8.71
C LEU A 55 3.90 1.76 -9.17
N PHE A 56 3.94 1.19 -10.38
CA PHE A 56 2.85 0.40 -10.93
C PHE A 56 2.54 -0.82 -10.07
N VAL A 57 3.57 -1.59 -9.69
CA VAL A 57 3.40 -2.76 -8.81
C VAL A 57 2.82 -2.36 -7.44
N GLY A 58 3.27 -1.24 -6.88
CA GLY A 58 2.72 -0.69 -5.63
C GLY A 58 1.23 -0.35 -5.72
N ILE A 59 0.79 0.23 -6.83
CA ILE A 59 -0.64 0.53 -7.09
C ILE A 59 -1.46 -0.75 -7.22
N VAL A 60 -0.94 -1.78 -7.91
CA VAL A 60 -1.63 -3.09 -8.05
C VAL A 60 -1.89 -3.72 -6.69
N PHE A 61 -0.88 -3.76 -5.81
CA PHE A 61 -1.05 -4.27 -4.46
C PHE A 61 -2.03 -3.43 -3.62
N GLY A 62 -2.05 -2.10 -3.82
CA GLY A 62 -3.03 -1.22 -3.17
C GLY A 62 -4.47 -1.53 -3.60
N LEU A 63 -4.70 -1.84 -4.88
CA LEU A 63 -6.01 -2.26 -5.39
C LEU A 63 -6.43 -3.63 -4.84
N LEU A 64 -5.50 -4.58 -4.74
CA LEU A 64 -5.76 -5.89 -4.14
C LEU A 64 -6.12 -5.78 -2.65
N ALA A 65 -5.52 -4.84 -1.92
CA ALA A 65 -5.89 -4.55 -0.54
C ALA A 65 -7.33 -4.02 -0.43
N LEU A 66 -7.74 -3.11 -1.34
CA LEU A 66 -9.11 -2.59 -1.38
C LEU A 66 -10.13 -3.69 -1.72
N LEU A 67 -9.79 -4.57 -2.67
CA LEU A 67 -10.61 -5.74 -3.04
C LEU A 67 -10.76 -6.72 -1.88
N GLY A 68 -9.66 -7.04 -1.19
CA GLY A 68 -9.69 -7.90 -0.01
C GLY A 68 -10.47 -7.29 1.15
N THR A 69 -10.40 -5.97 1.32
CA THR A 69 -11.22 -5.21 2.29
C THR A 69 -12.71 -5.33 1.98
N TRP A 70 -13.09 -5.16 0.70
CA TRP A 70 -14.48 -5.29 0.25
C TRP A 70 -15.04 -6.71 0.44
N GLN A 71 -14.22 -7.73 0.18
CA GLN A 71 -14.59 -9.13 0.40
C GLN A 71 -14.70 -9.48 1.89
N GLY A 72 -13.82 -8.93 2.75
CA GLY A 72 -13.84 -9.18 4.20
C GLY A 72 -14.95 -8.46 4.96
N LEU A 73 -15.62 -7.49 4.34
CA LEU A 73 -16.79 -6.78 4.86
C LEU A 73 -18.13 -7.46 4.51
N ARG A 74 -18.12 -8.43 3.60
CA ARG A 74 -19.31 -9.13 3.09
C ARG A 74 -19.44 -10.51 3.74
#